data_AF-A0A6I2IN35-F1
#
_entry.id   AF-A0A6I2IN35-F1
#
_cell.length_a   1.000
_cell.length_b   1.000
_cell.length_c   1.000
_cell.angle_alpha   90.00
_cell.angle_beta   90.00
_cell.angle_gamma   90.00
#
_symmetry.space_group_name_H-M   'P 1'
#
loop_
_entity.id
_entity.type
_entity.pdbx_description
1 polymer ?
#
loop_
_entity_poly.entity_id
_entity_poly.type
_entity_poly.pdbx_seq_one_letter_code
_entity_poly.pdbx_strand_id
1 'polypeptide(L)'
;MQQYARAREVQAEILAEEIIEIADDSSGDVIVDEDGHEQTNHERVARSRLRVDARKWYASKLAPKRYGDRIQHEQKITITDLTDEELDKRLMELTNAQPEPGGEA
;
A
#
# COMPACT_ATOMS: atom_id res chain seq x y z
N MET A 1 2.04 27.40 7.90
CA MET A 1 1.65 25.98 7.76
C MET A 1 1.90 25.41 6.36
N GLN A 2 1.53 26.10 5.27
CA GLN A 2 1.76 25.59 3.91
C GLN A 2 3.24 25.33 3.57
N GLN A 3 4.15 26.20 4.01
CA GLN A 3 5.61 26.00 3.82
C GLN A 3 6.13 24.75 4.56
N TYR A 4 5.63 24.48 5.76
CA TYR A 4 6.00 23.29 6.54
C TYR A 4 5.47 22.02 5.87
N ALA A 5 4.22 22.03 5.39
CA ALA A 5 3.67 20.89 4.65
C ALA A 5 4.49 20.59 3.39
N ARG A 6 4.83 21.62 2.59
CA ARG A 6 5.68 21.47 1.40
C ARG A 6 7.08 20.97 1.74
N ALA A 7 7.68 21.44 2.84
CA ALA A 7 8.98 20.95 3.29
C ALA A 7 8.95 19.45 3.66
N ARG A 8 7.85 18.98 4.26
CA ARG A 8 7.66 17.56 4.60
C ARG A 8 7.44 16.69 3.35
N GLU A 9 6.81 17.22 2.30
CA GLU A 9 6.71 16.54 1.01
C GLU A 9 8.08 16.39 0.33
N VAL A 10 8.89 17.46 0.31
CA VAL A 10 10.26 17.43 -0.22
C VAL A 10 11.13 16.45 0.59
N GLN A 11 10.96 16.41 1.91
CA GLN A 11 11.65 15.44 2.74
C GLN A 11 11.32 14.00 2.35
N ALA A 12 10.06 13.69 2.04
CA ALA A 12 9.67 12.36 1.60
C ALA A 12 10.34 11.98 0.27
N GLU A 13 10.50 12.93 -0.65
CA GLU A 13 11.20 12.75 -1.93
C GLU A 13 12.68 12.41 -1.70
N ILE A 14 13.37 13.19 -0.88
CA ILE A 14 14.79 12.98 -0.57
C ILE A 14 14.99 11.59 0.05
N LEU A 15 14.14 11.21 1.00
CA LEU A 15 14.23 9.88 1.63
C LEU A 15 13.99 8.75 0.63
N ALA A 16 13.15 8.97 -0.38
CA ALA A 16 12.91 7.99 -1.43
C ALA A 16 14.10 7.87 -2.39
N GLU A 17 14.78 8.96 -2.69
CA GLU A 17 16.01 8.97 -3.50
C GLU A 17 17.17 8.30 -2.76
N GLU A 18 17.38 8.62 -1.48
CA GLU A 18 18.39 7.99 -0.62
C GLU A 18 18.22 6.47 -0.51
N ILE A 19 17.01 5.93 -0.66
CA ILE A 19 16.78 4.47 -0.65
C ILE A 19 17.54 3.82 -1.81
N ILE A 20 17.52 4.42 -3.00
CA ILE A 20 18.20 3.87 -4.18
C ILE A 20 19.71 3.94 -3.98
N GLU A 21 20.21 5.09 -3.51
CA GLU A 21 21.64 5.24 -3.21
C GLU A 21 22.15 4.19 -2.20
N ILE A 22 21.38 3.91 -1.15
CA ILE A 22 21.74 2.91 -0.13
C ILE A 22 21.63 1.49 -0.68
N ALA A 23 20.67 1.22 -1.55
CA ALA A 23 20.48 -0.09 -2.14
C ALA A 23 21.58 -0.44 -3.15
N ASP A 24 22.08 0.56 -3.88
CA ASP A 24 23.11 0.39 -4.91
C ASP A 24 24.55 0.46 -4.34
N ASP A 25 24.74 1.03 -3.15
CA ASP A 25 26.05 1.09 -2.48
C ASP A 25 26.47 -0.27 -1.90
N SER A 26 27.33 -0.98 -2.62
CA SER A 26 27.96 -2.23 -2.19
C SER A 26 29.29 -2.04 -1.45
N SER A 27 29.69 -0.79 -1.20
CA SER A 27 30.98 -0.48 -0.57
C SER A 27 31.04 -1.12 0.81
N GLY A 28 32.07 -1.92 1.08
CA GLY A 28 32.30 -2.55 2.39
C GLY A 28 31.42 -3.77 2.69
N ASP A 29 30.65 -4.25 1.72
CA ASP A 29 29.87 -5.51 1.84
C ASP A 29 30.76 -6.75 1.83
N VAL A 30 32.02 -6.62 1.40
CA VAL A 30 33.03 -7.67 1.45
C VAL A 30 34.16 -7.24 2.38
N ILE A 31 34.52 -8.13 3.29
CA ILE A 31 35.69 -8.01 4.17
C ILE A 31 36.69 -9.08 3.72
N VAL A 32 37.96 -8.70 3.61
CA VAL A 32 39.05 -9.63 3.34
C VAL A 32 39.72 -9.95 4.67
N ASP A 33 39.88 -11.24 4.98
CA ASP A 33 40.60 -11.67 6.18
C ASP A 33 42.12 -11.65 5.99
N GLU A 34 42.87 -11.99 7.05
CA GLU A 34 44.34 -11.98 7.05
C GLU A 34 44.95 -12.96 6.04
N ASP A 35 44.20 -14.00 5.67
CA ASP A 35 44.60 -15.04 4.70
C ASP A 35 44.20 -14.69 3.25
N GLY A 36 43.53 -13.55 3.05
CA GLY A 36 43.10 -13.08 1.74
C GLY A 36 41.77 -13.66 1.26
N HIS A 37 41.02 -14.34 2.12
CA HIS A 37 39.68 -14.83 1.77
C HIS A 37 38.63 -13.73 1.92
N GLU A 38 37.78 -13.63 0.91
CA GLU A 38 36.64 -12.71 0.89
C GLU A 38 35.46 -13.29 1.67
N GLN A 39 34.93 -12.51 2.61
CA GLN A 39 33.77 -12.84 3.41
C GLN A 39 32.73 -11.71 3.32
N THR A 40 31.45 -12.07 3.23
CA THR A 40 30.37 -11.07 3.20
C THR A 40 30.17 -10.45 4.58
N ASN A 41 30.16 -9.13 4.63
CA ASN A 41 29.81 -8.34 5.80
C ASN A 41 28.29 -8.32 6.00
N HIS A 42 27.76 -9.42 6.55
CA HIS A 42 26.32 -9.56 6.80
C HIS A 42 25.72 -8.45 7.67
N GLU A 43 26.51 -7.90 8.60
CA GLU A 43 26.07 -6.79 9.46
C GLU A 43 25.78 -5.54 8.61
N ARG A 44 26.68 -5.21 7.69
CA ARG A 44 26.52 -4.06 6.81
C ARG A 44 25.37 -4.23 5.83
N VAL A 45 25.25 -5.39 5.20
CA VAL A 45 24.13 -5.70 4.30
C VAL A 45 22.79 -5.61 5.06
N ALA A 46 22.71 -6.17 6.26
CA ALA A 46 21.51 -6.09 7.10
C ALA A 46 21.19 -4.64 7.53
N ARG A 47 22.22 -3.84 7.85
CA ARG A 47 22.07 -2.42 8.18
C ARG A 47 21.57 -1.62 6.98
N SER A 48 22.11 -1.84 5.77
CA SER A 48 21.64 -1.18 4.54
C SER A 48 20.17 -1.50 4.27
N ARG A 49 19.78 -2.77 4.40
CA ARG A 49 18.36 -3.18 4.32
C ARG A 49 17.48 -2.46 5.35
N LEU A 50 17.90 -2.44 6.62
CA LEU A 50 17.15 -1.76 7.68
C LEU A 50 16.99 -0.25 7.41
N ARG A 51 18.03 0.40 6.87
CA ARG A 51 17.98 1.81 6.49
C ARG A 51 16.97 2.07 5.37
N VAL A 52 16.92 1.18 4.37
CA VAL A 52 15.94 1.24 3.27
C VAL A 52 14.53 1.08 3.81
N ASP A 53 14.28 0.05 4.62
CA ASP A 53 12.95 -0.23 5.18
C ASP A 53 12.44 0.91 6.09
N ALA A 54 13.32 1.45 6.94
CA ALA A 54 12.98 2.57 7.81
C ALA A 54 12.61 3.84 7.02
N ARG A 55 13.36 4.14 5.95
CA ARG A 55 13.07 5.29 5.06
C ARG A 55 11.78 5.09 4.30
N LYS A 56 11.54 3.89 3.76
CA LYS A 56 10.30 3.54 3.06
C LYS A 56 9.09 3.71 3.98
N TRP A 57 9.19 3.19 5.22
CA TRP A 57 8.13 3.36 6.21
C TRP A 57 7.89 4.83 6.55
N TYR A 58 8.95 5.62 6.75
CA TYR A 58 8.78 7.03 7.10
C TYR A 58 8.22 7.86 5.93
N ALA A 59 8.70 7.65 4.71
CA ALA A 59 8.20 8.30 3.50
C ALA A 59 6.71 7.99 3.26
N SER A 60 6.26 6.76 3.54
CA SER A 60 4.85 6.38 3.43
C SER A 60 3.96 7.12 4.44
N LYS A 61 4.49 7.53 5.60
CA LYS A 61 3.78 8.36 6.58
C LYS A 61 3.80 9.84 6.23
N LEU A 62 4.88 10.34 5.63
CA LEU A 62 5.01 11.76 5.23
C LEU A 62 4.16 12.10 4.01
N ALA A 63 4.17 11.24 2.99
CA ALA A 63 3.41 11.44 1.76
C ALA A 63 2.63 10.18 1.36
N PRO A 64 1.54 9.83 2.09
CA PRO A 64 0.78 8.61 1.87
C PRO A 64 0.21 8.46 0.45
N LYS A 65 -0.11 9.59 -0.21
CA LYS A 65 -0.63 9.56 -1.59
C LYS A 65 0.39 9.06 -2.62
N ARG A 66 1.68 9.32 -2.39
CA ARG A 66 2.77 8.97 -3.32
C ARG A 66 3.45 7.66 -2.93
N TYR A 67 3.78 7.48 -1.64
CA TYR A 67 4.58 6.37 -1.15
C TYR A 67 3.83 5.44 -0.18
N GLY A 68 2.53 5.67 0.04
CA GLY A 68 1.69 4.77 0.81
C GLY A 68 1.40 3.47 0.06
N ASP A 69 1.15 2.40 0.82
CA ASP A 69 0.76 1.12 0.26
C ASP A 69 -0.59 1.25 -0.45
N ARG A 70 -0.65 0.82 -1.72
CA ARG A 70 -1.89 0.76 -2.49
C ARG A 70 -2.48 -0.63 -2.39
N ILE A 71 -3.58 -0.75 -1.66
CA ILE A 71 -4.34 -2.00 -1.57
C ILE A 71 -5.45 -1.96 -2.63
N GLN A 72 -5.31 -2.76 -3.67
CA GLN A 72 -6.41 -3.02 -4.61
C GLN A 72 -7.20 -4.23 -4.12
N HIS A 73 -8.51 -4.06 -3.98
CA HIS A 73 -9.41 -5.16 -3.67
C HIS A 73 -10.06 -5.62 -4.97
N GLU A 74 -9.74 -6.83 -5.41
CA GLU A 74 -10.48 -7.48 -6.48
C GLU A 74 -11.71 -8.16 -5.87
N GLN A 75 -12.88 -7.53 -6.01
CA GLN A 75 -14.14 -8.09 -5.56
C GLN A 75 -14.88 -8.69 -6.76
N LYS A 76 -14.84 -10.01 -6.91
CA LYS A 76 -15.66 -10.73 -7.88
C LYS A 76 -17.03 -11.01 -7.27
N ILE A 77 -17.98 -10.10 -7.47
CA ILE A 77 -19.37 -10.30 -7.08
C ILE A 77 -20.02 -11.20 -8.14
N THR A 78 -20.32 -12.45 -7.79
CA THR A 78 -21.17 -13.32 -8.62
C THR A 78 -22.59 -13.16 -8.10
N ILE A 79 -23.54 -12.80 -8.97
CA ILE A 79 -24.97 -12.63 -8.62
C ILE A 79 -25.62 -14.03 -8.48
N THR A 80 -25.07 -14.86 -7.60
CA THR A 80 -25.58 -16.20 -7.27
C THR A 80 -25.72 -16.42 -5.77
N ASP A 81 -25.32 -15.45 -4.95
CA ASP A 81 -25.34 -15.55 -3.48
C ASP A 81 -26.63 -15.04 -2.84
N LEU A 82 -27.60 -14.57 -3.64
CA LEU A 82 -28.97 -14.44 -3.15
C LEU A 82 -29.65 -15.77 -3.40
N THR A 83 -30.13 -16.42 -2.35
CA THR A 83 -31.06 -17.54 -2.54
C THR A 83 -32.30 -17.02 -3.27
N ASP A 84 -32.98 -17.88 -4.01
CA ASP A 84 -34.24 -17.53 -4.67
C ASP A 84 -35.23 -16.85 -3.69
N GLU A 85 -35.19 -17.25 -2.41
CA GLU A 85 -35.94 -16.63 -1.31
C GLU A 85 -35.56 -15.17 -1.02
N GLU A 86 -34.29 -14.81 -1.08
CA GLU A 86 -33.83 -13.43 -0.87
C GLU A 86 -34.14 -12.53 -2.06
N LEU A 87 -34.11 -13.09 -3.29
CA LEU A 87 -34.58 -12.41 -4.50
C LEU A 87 -36.08 -12.17 -4.46
N ASP A 88 -36.86 -13.18 -4.08
CA ASP A 88 -38.32 -13.09 -3.96
C ASP A 88 -38.74 -12.10 -2.88
N LYS A 89 -38.04 -12.07 -1.74
CA LYS A 89 -38.28 -11.08 -0.68
C LYS A 89 -38.03 -9.66 -1.18
N ARG A 90 -36.97 -9.45 -1.98
CA ARG A 90 -36.65 -8.16 -2.59
C ARG A 90 -37.68 -7.75 -3.65
N LEU A 91 -38.18 -8.71 -4.42
CA LEU A 91 -39.24 -8.50 -5.40
C LEU A 91 -40.56 -8.09 -4.72
N MET A 92 -40.95 -8.78 -3.64
CA MET A 92 -42.15 -8.46 -2.85
C MET A 92 -42.07 -7.07 -2.21
N GLU A 93 -40.90 -6.69 -1.68
CA GLU A 93 -40.68 -5.34 -1.12
C GLU A 93 -40.84 -4.25 -2.20
N LEU A 94 -40.38 -4.51 -3.43
CA LEU A 94 -40.51 -3.57 -4.56
C LEU A 94 -41.95 -3.50 -5.10
N THR A 95 -42.69 -4.61 -5.15
CA THR A 95 -44.10 -4.62 -5.56
C THR A 95 -45.00 -3.95 -4.54
N ASN A 96 -44.72 -4.09 -3.24
CA ASN A 96 -45.47 -3.41 -2.17
C ASN A 96 -45.12 -1.91 -2.04
N ALA A 97 -43.99 -1.48 -2.62
CA ALA A 97 -43.59 -0.07 -2.68
C ALA A 97 -44.09 0.67 -3.93
N GLN A 98 -44.69 -0.03 -4.90
CA GLN A 98 -45.49 0.62 -5.93
C GLN A 98 -46.85 0.98 -5.33
N PRO A 99 -47.24 2.28 -5.28
CA PRO A 99 -48.59 2.63 -4.89
C PRO A 99 -49.53 2.01 -5.92
N GLU A 100 -50.61 1.37 -5.44
CA GLU A 100 -51.61 0.77 -6.30
C GLU A 100 -52.01 1.75 -7.42
N PRO A 101 -52.08 1.31 -8.69
CA PRO A 101 -52.74 2.14 -9.69
C PRO A 101 -54.19 2.23 -9.24
N GLY A 102 -54.58 3.45 -8.88
CA GLY A 102 -55.88 3.77 -8.29
C GLY A 102 -57.03 3.03 -8.98
N GLY A 103 -57.90 2.50 -8.13
CA GLY A 103 -59.09 1.75 -8.52
C GLY A 103 -59.98 2.47 -9.54
N GLU A 104 -60.75 1.62 -10.22
CA GLU A 104 -61.75 1.90 -11.23
C GLU A 104 -62.73 3.05 -10.86
N ALA A 105 -62.95 3.95 -11.81
CA ALA A 105 -64.23 4.59 -12.10
C ALA A 105 -64.25 5.10 -13.55
#